data_AF-A0A1M5NKC5-F1
#
_entry.id   AF-A0A1M5NKC5-F1
#
_cell.length_a   1.000
_cell.length_b   1.000
_cell.length_c   1.000
_cell.angle_alpha   90.00
_cell.angle_beta   90.00
_cell.angle_gamma   90.00
#
_symmetry.space_group_name_H-M   'P 1'
#
loop_
_entity.id
_entity.type
_entity.pdbx_description
1 polymer ?
#
loop_
_entity_poly.entity_id
_entity_poly.type
_entity_poly.pdbx_seq_one_letter_code
_entity_poly.pdbx_strand_id
1 'polypeptide(L)'
;MFKRISFAIFLAVFVHNLANAAPANFDQAKTLLRQHVYFDQNTQGDLYCRCQWDWRGRSGGSISSQNAAACGLDQSYQPTRAQRTEWEHVFAASNAANHFPCWREDGRGNCQKTNPTFNAMEADMHNLTPVVGSLPVKAFSRHYLAAL
;
A
#
# COMPACT_ATOMS: atom_id res chain seq x y z
N MET A 1 -3.32 -47.50 6.96
CA MET A 1 -2.03 -46.78 7.03
C MET A 1 -1.96 -45.66 5.98
N PHE A 2 -2.20 -45.95 4.68
CA PHE A 2 -2.22 -44.95 3.59
C PHE A 2 -3.12 -43.72 3.84
N LYS A 3 -4.38 -43.90 4.26
CA LYS A 3 -5.30 -42.77 4.56
C LYS A 3 -4.76 -41.78 5.61
N ARG A 4 -4.01 -42.27 6.60
CA ARG A 4 -3.44 -41.42 7.67
C ARG A 4 -2.24 -40.62 7.16
N ILE A 5 -1.44 -41.22 6.28
CA ILE A 5 -0.31 -40.54 5.62
C ILE A 5 -0.84 -39.48 4.64
N SER A 6 -1.84 -39.80 3.84
CA SER A 6 -2.48 -38.84 2.92
C SER A 6 -3.09 -37.64 3.66
N PHE A 7 -3.77 -37.87 4.79
CA PHE A 7 -4.33 -36.79 5.60
C PHE A 7 -3.23 -35.91 6.22
N ALA A 8 -2.14 -36.50 6.72
CA ALA A 8 -1.02 -35.75 7.27
C ALA A 8 -0.32 -34.87 6.21
N ILE A 9 -0.16 -35.37 4.98
CA ILE A 9 0.40 -34.60 3.86
C ILE A 9 -0.54 -33.43 3.50
N PHE A 10 -1.85 -33.68 3.41
CA PHE A 10 -2.82 -32.63 3.09
C PHE A 10 -2.86 -31.53 4.17
N LEU A 11 -2.80 -31.93 5.44
CA LEU A 11 -2.74 -31.00 6.57
C LEU A 11 -1.44 -30.18 6.54
N ALA A 12 -0.29 -30.81 6.26
CA ALA A 12 0.97 -30.12 6.14
C ALA A 12 0.92 -29.09 5.00
N VAL A 13 0.49 -29.48 3.80
CA VAL A 13 0.38 -28.55 2.65
C VAL A 13 -0.56 -27.39 2.96
N PHE A 14 -1.69 -27.65 3.61
CA PHE A 14 -2.64 -26.61 4.00
C PHE A 14 -2.02 -25.58 4.97
N VAL A 15 -1.30 -26.05 6.00
CA VAL A 15 -0.62 -25.17 6.97
C VAL A 15 0.49 -24.33 6.30
N HIS A 16 1.22 -24.90 5.33
CA HIS A 16 2.26 -24.17 4.59
C HIS A 16 1.69 -23.04 3.72
N ASN A 17 0.49 -23.21 3.16
CA ASN A 17 -0.16 -22.17 2.37
C ASN A 17 -0.64 -21.00 3.24
N LEU A 18 -1.15 -21.27 4.45
CA LEU A 18 -1.57 -20.22 5.39
C LEU A 18 -0.40 -19.34 5.85
N ALA A 19 0.78 -19.94 6.08
CA ALA A 19 1.96 -19.21 6.54
C ALA A 19 2.54 -18.21 5.51
N ASN A 20 2.22 -18.38 4.22
CA ASN A 20 2.74 -17.54 3.13
C ASN A 20 1.67 -16.63 2.51
N ALA A 21 0.56 -16.40 3.20
CA ALA A 21 -0.54 -15.58 2.69
C ALA A 21 -0.24 -14.06 2.72
N ALA A 22 0.63 -13.61 3.63
CA ALA A 22 0.98 -12.20 3.76
C ALA A 22 2.08 -11.78 2.76
N PRO A 23 2.05 -10.54 2.23
CA PRO A 23 3.12 -10.04 1.39
C PRO A 23 4.43 -9.90 2.16
N ALA A 24 5.54 -10.30 1.54
CA ALA A 24 6.86 -10.25 2.14
C ALA A 24 7.46 -8.83 2.17
N ASN A 25 7.01 -7.92 1.29
CA ASN A 25 7.50 -6.55 1.21
C ASN A 25 6.46 -5.62 0.54
N PHE A 26 6.74 -4.32 0.62
CA PHE A 26 5.87 -3.27 0.09
C PHE A 26 5.54 -3.42 -1.40
N ASP A 27 6.49 -3.84 -2.24
CA ASP A 27 6.24 -4.00 -3.67
C ASP A 27 5.29 -5.15 -3.99
N GLN A 28 5.42 -6.25 -3.25
CA GLN A 28 4.47 -7.36 -3.33
C GLN A 28 3.09 -6.93 -2.85
N ALA A 29 3.00 -6.21 -1.72
CA ALA A 29 1.75 -5.71 -1.17
C ALA A 29 0.99 -4.85 -2.20
N LYS A 30 1.66 -3.88 -2.83
CA LYS A 30 1.05 -3.03 -3.87
C LYS A 30 0.51 -3.84 -5.06
N THR A 31 1.20 -4.91 -5.43
CA THR A 31 0.80 -5.77 -6.56
C THR A 31 -0.46 -6.57 -6.18
N LEU A 32 -0.46 -7.20 -5.01
CA LEU A 32 -1.62 -7.96 -4.50
C LEU A 32 -2.83 -7.07 -4.27
N LEU A 33 -2.65 -5.89 -3.68
CA LEU A 33 -3.71 -4.92 -3.46
C LEU A 33 -4.37 -4.49 -4.77
N ARG A 34 -3.58 -4.20 -5.81
CA ARG A 34 -4.15 -3.93 -7.13
C ARG A 34 -4.92 -5.14 -7.68
N GLN A 35 -4.37 -6.35 -7.58
CA GLN A 35 -4.91 -7.53 -8.25
C GLN A 35 -6.16 -8.11 -7.58
N HIS A 36 -6.26 -7.98 -6.25
CA HIS A 36 -7.24 -8.73 -5.46
C HIS A 36 -8.14 -7.85 -4.59
N VAL A 37 -7.77 -6.59 -4.34
CA VAL A 37 -8.55 -5.70 -3.47
C VAL A 37 -9.15 -4.53 -4.24
N TYR A 38 -8.32 -3.77 -4.96
CA TYR A 38 -8.73 -2.53 -5.63
C TYR A 38 -8.97 -2.70 -7.13
N PHE A 39 -8.88 -3.92 -7.67
CA PHE A 39 -8.89 -4.19 -9.12
C PHE A 39 -10.08 -3.55 -9.85
N ASP A 40 -11.23 -3.44 -9.20
CA ASP A 40 -12.50 -2.88 -9.68
C ASP A 40 -12.94 -1.59 -8.96
N GLN A 41 -12.12 -1.06 -8.05
CA GLN A 41 -12.47 0.09 -7.21
C GLN A 41 -11.98 1.43 -7.77
N ASN A 42 -11.31 1.44 -8.93
CA ASN A 42 -10.75 2.65 -9.54
C ASN A 42 -11.79 3.66 -10.05
N THR A 43 -13.07 3.30 -10.04
CA THR A 43 -14.21 4.13 -10.41
C THR A 43 -14.92 4.76 -9.20
N GLN A 44 -14.69 4.26 -7.98
CA GLN A 44 -15.25 4.81 -6.74
C GLN A 44 -14.46 6.02 -6.22
N GLY A 45 -13.29 6.27 -6.81
CA GLY A 45 -12.38 7.31 -6.42
C GLY A 45 -11.43 6.91 -5.30
N ASP A 46 -10.32 7.64 -5.18
CA ASP A 46 -9.34 7.42 -4.12
C ASP A 46 -9.86 7.84 -2.73
N LEU A 47 -9.12 7.50 -1.66
CA LEU A 47 -9.56 7.72 -0.27
C LEU A 47 -9.86 9.20 0.04
N TYR A 48 -9.09 10.13 -0.53
CA TYR A 48 -9.13 11.54 -0.16
C TYR A 48 -9.92 12.39 -1.13
N CYS A 49 -9.54 12.36 -2.41
CA CYS A 49 -10.09 13.27 -3.42
C CYS A 49 -11.25 12.66 -4.19
N ARG A 50 -11.55 11.37 -3.98
CA ARG A 50 -12.51 10.60 -4.78
C ARG A 50 -12.24 10.67 -6.28
N CYS A 51 -10.98 10.88 -6.68
CA CYS A 51 -10.61 10.94 -8.09
C CYS A 51 -10.53 9.54 -8.68
N GLN A 52 -11.20 9.32 -9.80
CA GLN A 52 -11.08 8.08 -10.56
C GLN A 52 -9.72 7.99 -11.25
N TRP A 53 -9.22 6.77 -11.45
CA TRP A 53 -7.94 6.55 -12.14
C TRP A 53 -7.99 5.36 -13.08
N ASP A 54 -7.07 5.32 -14.03
CA ASP A 54 -6.83 4.16 -14.89
C ASP A 54 -5.61 3.38 -14.40
N TRP A 55 -5.72 2.06 -14.28
CA TRP A 55 -4.60 1.23 -13.89
C TRP A 55 -3.46 1.27 -14.91
N ARG A 56 -2.21 1.42 -14.43
CA ARG A 56 -0.99 1.45 -15.26
C ARG A 56 0.17 0.69 -14.60
N GLY A 57 1.05 0.11 -15.42
CA GLY A 57 2.25 -0.57 -14.94
C GLY A 57 1.94 -1.80 -14.09
N ARG A 58 2.69 -2.00 -13.00
CA ARG A 58 2.53 -3.17 -12.08
C ARG A 58 1.47 -2.94 -11.00
N SER A 59 1.44 -1.77 -10.38
CA SER A 59 0.52 -1.45 -9.28
C SER A 59 0.07 0.01 -9.24
N GLY A 60 0.47 0.83 -10.22
CA GLY A 60 0.18 2.26 -10.23
C GLY A 60 -1.08 2.60 -11.02
N GLY A 61 -1.45 3.87 -11.01
CA GLY A 61 -2.57 4.41 -11.76
C GLY A 61 -2.22 5.74 -12.41
N SER A 62 -2.98 6.13 -13.42
CA SER A 62 -2.91 7.44 -14.06
C SER A 62 -4.23 8.17 -13.87
N ILE A 63 -4.13 9.47 -13.59
CA ILE A 63 -5.27 10.36 -13.43
C ILE A 63 -5.30 11.26 -14.65
N SER A 64 -6.31 11.07 -15.50
CA SER A 64 -6.52 11.90 -16.69
C SER A 64 -6.95 13.31 -16.29
N SER A 65 -6.82 14.27 -17.21
CA SER A 65 -7.34 15.63 -16.98
C SER A 65 -8.85 15.65 -16.79
N GLN A 66 -9.57 14.73 -17.44
CA GLN A 66 -11.01 14.56 -17.29
C GLN A 66 -11.36 14.09 -15.86
N ASN A 67 -10.66 13.08 -15.35
CA ASN A 67 -10.89 12.58 -14.00
C ASN A 67 -10.51 13.62 -12.94
N ALA A 68 -9.39 14.32 -13.14
CA ALA A 68 -8.97 15.41 -12.28
C ALA A 68 -10.01 16.54 -12.24
N ALA A 69 -10.55 16.95 -13.39
CA ALA A 69 -11.62 17.95 -13.46
C ALA A 69 -12.91 17.46 -12.79
N ALA A 70 -13.28 16.19 -12.97
CA ALA A 70 -14.49 15.61 -12.40
C ALA A 70 -14.47 15.58 -10.85
N CYS A 71 -13.31 15.37 -10.24
CA CYS A 71 -13.14 15.41 -8.78
C CYS A 71 -12.68 16.78 -8.24
N GLY A 72 -12.48 17.78 -9.11
CA GLY A 72 -12.01 19.11 -8.70
C GLY A 72 -10.56 19.16 -8.19
N LEU A 73 -9.72 18.23 -8.64
CA LEU A 73 -8.31 18.17 -8.25
C LEU A 73 -7.51 19.32 -8.87
N ASP A 74 -6.89 20.15 -8.02
CA ASP A 74 -5.88 21.11 -8.46
C ASP A 74 -4.54 20.42 -8.74
N GLN A 75 -4.16 20.39 -10.02
CA GLN A 75 -2.91 19.79 -10.47
C GLN A 75 -1.71 20.76 -10.44
N SER A 76 -1.89 22.02 -10.05
CA SER A 76 -0.84 23.04 -10.10
C SER A 76 0.25 22.85 -9.04
N TYR A 77 -0.10 22.37 -7.85
CA TYR A 77 0.83 22.26 -6.71
C TYR A 77 1.95 21.24 -6.96
N GLN A 78 1.66 20.12 -7.66
CA GLN A 78 2.63 19.09 -8.05
C GLN A 78 2.19 18.35 -9.33
N PRO A 79 2.33 18.94 -10.53
CA PRO A 79 1.68 18.46 -11.75
C PRO A 79 2.05 17.01 -12.12
N THR A 80 3.34 16.66 -12.03
CA THR A 80 3.81 15.30 -12.35
C THR A 80 3.27 14.24 -11.39
N ARG A 81 3.04 14.60 -10.12
CA ARG A 81 2.49 13.66 -9.11
C ARG A 81 0.96 13.62 -9.15
N ALA A 82 0.31 14.73 -9.52
CA ALA A 82 -1.14 14.80 -9.67
C ALA A 82 -1.70 13.90 -10.79
N GLN A 83 -0.84 13.53 -11.75
CA GLN A 83 -1.20 12.69 -12.90
C GLN A 83 -1.13 11.18 -12.63
N ARG A 84 -0.74 10.76 -11.42
CA ARG A 84 -0.60 9.36 -11.05
C ARG A 84 -1.14 9.07 -9.67
N THR A 85 -1.51 7.82 -9.45
CA THR A 85 -1.74 7.34 -8.10
C THR A 85 -0.43 6.93 -7.43
N GLU A 86 -0.37 7.10 -6.12
CA GLU A 86 0.67 6.57 -5.26
C GLU A 86 0.03 5.72 -4.17
N TRP A 87 0.79 4.78 -3.60
CA TRP A 87 0.31 3.95 -2.50
C TRP A 87 0.65 4.63 -1.19
N GLU A 88 -0.37 4.81 -0.38
CA GLU A 88 -0.31 5.61 0.82
C GLU A 88 -0.43 4.73 2.06
N HIS A 89 0.38 5.04 3.06
CA HIS A 89 0.34 4.41 4.36
C HIS A 89 -0.55 5.24 5.28
N VAL A 90 -1.83 4.84 5.46
CA VAL A 90 -2.81 5.58 6.27
C VAL A 90 -2.23 5.94 7.66
N PHE A 91 -1.60 4.97 8.30
CA PHE A 91 -0.66 5.16 9.38
C PHE A 91 0.76 5.21 8.82
N ALA A 92 1.37 6.39 8.83
CA ALA A 92 2.67 6.63 8.22
C ALA A 92 3.75 5.65 8.70
N ALA A 93 4.48 5.03 7.75
CA ALA A 93 5.55 4.09 8.05
C ALA A 93 6.63 4.70 8.96
N SER A 94 6.90 6.01 8.87
CA SER A 94 7.86 6.69 9.74
C SER A 94 7.44 6.70 11.20
N ASN A 95 6.15 6.85 11.49
CA ASN A 95 5.65 6.81 12.87
C ASN A 95 5.77 5.40 13.43
N ALA A 96 5.52 4.41 12.58
CA ALA A 96 5.66 2.99 12.91
C ALA A 96 7.12 2.58 13.12
N ALA A 97 8.09 3.26 12.50
CA ALA A 97 9.45 2.75 12.38
C ALA A 97 10.54 3.60 13.02
N ASN A 98 10.26 4.84 13.43
CA ASN A 98 11.24 5.75 14.01
C ASN A 98 11.99 5.20 15.24
N HIS A 99 11.40 4.22 15.95
CA HIS A 99 12.01 3.58 17.10
C HIS A 99 12.99 2.47 16.73
N PHE A 100 12.93 1.92 15.52
CA PHE A 100 13.86 0.88 15.08
C PHE A 100 15.28 1.43 14.91
N PRO A 101 16.32 0.69 15.34
CA PRO A 101 17.71 1.08 15.09
C PRO A 101 18.00 1.35 13.62
N CYS A 102 17.55 0.46 12.71
CA CYS A 102 17.74 0.61 11.26
C CYS A 102 17.26 1.97 10.73
N TRP A 103 16.18 2.52 11.32
CA TRP A 103 15.58 3.77 10.88
C TRP A 103 16.41 4.96 11.33
N ARG A 104 16.96 4.90 12.54
CA ARG A 104 17.82 5.96 13.07
C ARG A 104 19.20 5.97 12.40
N GLU A 105 19.67 4.81 11.96
CA GLU A 105 20.96 4.68 11.29
C GLU A 105 20.94 5.20 9.85
N ASP A 106 19.99 4.74 9.02
CA ASP A 106 19.95 5.08 7.59
C ASP A 106 18.51 5.01 7.01
N GLY A 107 17.52 5.27 7.87
CA GLY A 107 16.12 5.48 7.46
C GLY A 107 15.42 4.26 6.87
N ARG A 108 14.39 4.55 6.07
CA ARG A 108 13.49 3.56 5.46
C ARG A 108 14.25 2.53 4.62
N GLY A 109 15.18 3.00 3.77
CA GLY A 109 15.92 2.13 2.85
C GLY A 109 16.77 1.10 3.59
N ASN A 110 17.35 1.45 4.73
CA ASN A 110 18.05 0.50 5.59
C ASN A 110 17.09 -0.50 6.23
N CYS A 111 15.98 -0.03 6.81
CA CYS A 111 15.00 -0.94 7.41
C CYS A 111 14.40 -1.94 6.41
N GLN A 112 14.17 -1.54 5.17
CA GLN A 112 13.72 -2.45 4.11
C GLN A 112 14.73 -3.57 3.84
N LYS A 113 16.03 -3.30 3.98
CA LYS A 113 17.09 -4.28 3.74
C LYS A 113 17.36 -5.18 4.96
N THR A 114 17.23 -4.64 6.17
CA THR A 114 17.79 -5.27 7.38
C THR A 114 16.76 -5.71 8.40
N ASN A 115 15.52 -5.23 8.32
CA ASN A 115 14.51 -5.49 9.35
C ASN A 115 13.24 -6.16 8.77
N PRO A 116 13.09 -7.49 8.93
CA PRO A 116 11.91 -8.20 8.42
C PRO A 116 10.62 -7.78 9.12
N THR A 117 10.69 -7.37 10.40
CA THR A 117 9.52 -6.83 11.12
C THR A 117 9.05 -5.53 10.50
N PHE A 118 9.97 -4.63 10.13
CA PHE A 118 9.62 -3.41 9.40
C PHE A 118 9.00 -3.74 8.05
N ASN A 119 9.55 -4.69 7.29
CA ASN A 119 8.97 -5.10 6.00
C ASN A 119 7.54 -5.64 6.15
N ALA A 120 7.28 -6.47 7.16
CA ALA A 120 5.95 -6.97 7.44
C ALA A 120 4.96 -5.84 7.80
N MET A 121 5.39 -4.88 8.63
CA MET A 121 4.59 -3.71 9.00
C MET A 121 4.33 -2.78 7.81
N GLU A 122 5.34 -2.54 6.98
CA GLU A 122 5.22 -1.68 5.79
C GLU A 122 4.36 -2.32 4.70
N ALA A 123 4.38 -3.65 4.59
CA ALA A 123 3.61 -4.43 3.64
C ALA A 123 2.18 -4.74 4.09
N ASP A 124 1.78 -4.29 5.29
CA ASP A 124 0.42 -4.52 5.79
C ASP A 124 -0.62 -3.89 4.86
N MET A 125 -1.36 -4.76 4.17
CA MET A 125 -2.35 -4.38 3.17
C MET A 125 -3.54 -3.62 3.77
N HIS A 126 -3.80 -3.75 5.07
CA HIS A 126 -4.86 -2.99 5.74
C HIS A 126 -4.49 -1.52 5.95
N ASN A 127 -3.21 -1.19 5.88
CA ASN A 127 -2.71 0.16 6.05
C ASN A 127 -2.42 0.87 4.70
N LEU A 128 -2.80 0.25 3.58
CA LEU A 128 -2.42 0.69 2.24
C LEU A 128 -3.63 1.01 1.36
N THR A 129 -3.62 2.20 0.76
CA THR A 129 -4.66 2.67 -0.16
C THR A 129 -4.05 3.43 -1.34
N PRO A 130 -4.61 3.32 -2.56
CA PRO A 130 -4.24 4.22 -3.65
C PRO A 130 -4.75 5.64 -3.35
N VAL A 131 -3.93 6.64 -3.66
CA VAL A 131 -4.26 8.07 -3.53
C VAL A 131 -3.69 8.88 -4.68
N VAL A 132 -4.22 10.07 -4.94
CA VAL A 132 -3.57 11.05 -5.82
C VAL A 132 -2.19 11.44 -5.28
N GLY A 133 -1.14 11.32 -6.09
CA GLY A 133 0.23 11.59 -5.64
C GLY A 133 0.51 13.05 -5.25
N SER A 134 -0.24 14.03 -5.75
CA SER A 134 0.01 15.46 -5.45
C SER A 134 -0.41 15.89 -4.05
N LEU A 135 -1.05 15.01 -3.27
CA LEU A 135 -1.46 15.34 -1.91
C LEU A 135 -0.23 15.68 -1.04
N PRO A 136 -0.28 16.79 -0.26
CA PRO A 136 0.84 17.18 0.57
C PRO A 136 1.09 16.15 1.68
N VAL A 137 2.30 15.58 1.70
CA VAL A 137 2.78 14.61 2.70
C VAL A 137 2.60 15.10 4.15
N LYS A 138 2.58 16.43 4.39
CA LYS A 138 2.32 17.04 5.70
C LYS A 138 0.84 17.11 6.09
N ALA A 139 -0.09 17.17 5.14
CA ALA A 139 -1.51 17.06 5.46
C ALA A 139 -1.81 15.65 5.98
N PHE A 140 -1.08 14.66 5.47
CA PHE A 140 -1.27 13.24 5.73
C PHE A 140 -1.09 12.82 7.20
N SER A 141 0.04 13.17 7.83
CA SER A 141 0.33 12.77 9.21
C SER A 141 -0.27 13.69 10.28
N ARG A 142 -0.63 14.93 9.92
CA ARG A 142 -1.19 15.91 10.89
C ARG A 142 -2.71 16.02 10.88
N HIS A 143 -3.41 15.83 9.75
CA HIS A 143 -4.87 16.00 9.75
C HIS A 143 -5.59 14.90 10.53
N TYR A 144 -5.10 13.65 10.51
CA TYR A 144 -5.69 12.58 11.32
C TYR A 144 -5.41 12.74 12.83
N LEU A 145 -4.32 13.40 13.21
CA LEU A 145 -4.05 13.77 14.61
C LEU A 145 -4.87 14.98 15.09
N ALA A 146 -5.51 15.72 14.18
CA ALA A 146 -6.38 16.85 14.53
C ALA A 146 -7.87 16.46 14.57
N ALA A 147 -8.21 15.24 14.14
CA ALA A 147 -9.56 14.68 14.15
C ALA A 147 -9.81 13.67 15.29
N LEU A 148 -8.84 13.53 16.21
CA LEU A 148 -8.92 12.86 17.51
C LEU A 148 -8.51 13.86 18.60
#